data_AF-A0A1F2V944-F1
#
_entry.id   AF-A0A1F2V944-F1
#
_cell.length_a   1.000
_cell.length_b   1.000
_cell.length_c   1.000
_cell.angle_alpha   90.00
_cell.angle_beta   90.00
_cell.angle_gamma   90.00
#
_symmetry.space_group_name_H-M   'P 1'
#
loop_
_entity.id
_entity.type
_entity.pdbx_description
1 polymer ?
#
loop_
_entity_poly.entity_id
_entity_poly.type
_entity_poly.pdbx_seq_one_letter_code
_entity_poly.pdbx_strand_id
1 'polypeptide(L)'
;MISRREVVTAGILGSLSTAAAASPAAASPEQSGDQVMHKLVGEIQRALTNIHGAVRDGLIGPGLNAGFISDIRDRLTIHLRSSGKFPDFMEIGTDPFYDVYDWHVRNGQQIQIIRLSDQRFAIQFMFTQLVVRWEQDRRFLGQPYDRG
;
A
#
# COMPACT_ATOMS: atom_id res chain seq x y z
N MET A 1 7.66 21.63 -51.14
CA MET A 1 7.18 20.35 -50.58
C MET A 1 6.46 20.69 -49.29
N ILE A 2 5.12 20.61 -49.28
CA ILE A 2 4.28 21.02 -48.15
C ILE A 2 4.41 19.99 -47.03
N SER A 3 4.68 20.46 -45.81
CA SER A 3 4.92 19.59 -44.65
C SER A 3 3.60 19.06 -44.11
N ARG A 4 3.56 17.77 -43.74
CA ARG A 4 2.38 17.08 -43.19
C ARG A 4 1.80 17.77 -41.94
N ARG A 5 2.58 18.63 -41.28
CA ARG A 5 2.16 19.42 -40.12
C ARG A 5 1.29 20.64 -40.48
N GLU A 6 1.42 21.21 -41.67
CA GLU A 6 0.63 22.37 -42.11
C GLU A 6 -0.76 21.97 -42.66
N VAL A 7 -0.89 20.75 -43.17
CA VAL A 7 -2.17 20.22 -43.69
C VAL A 7 -3.14 19.84 -42.56
N VAL A 8 -2.63 19.48 -41.37
CA VAL A 8 -3.48 19.10 -40.22
C VAL A 8 -3.99 20.31 -39.44
N THR A 9 -3.21 21.40 -39.35
CA THR A 9 -3.69 22.66 -38.77
C THR A 9 -4.71 23.39 -39.65
N ALA A 10 -4.65 23.21 -40.97
CA ALA A 10 -5.65 23.74 -41.90
C ALA A 10 -7.01 23.00 -41.80
N GLY A 11 -7.02 21.74 -41.35
CA GLY A 11 -8.25 20.93 -41.22
C GLY A 11 -9.14 21.28 -40.02
N ILE A 12 -8.59 21.90 -38.97
CA ILE A 12 -9.35 22.23 -37.74
C ILE A 12 -9.89 23.66 -37.76
N LEU A 13 -9.32 24.55 -38.58
CA LEU A 13 -9.83 25.91 -38.78
C LEU A 13 -10.90 26.01 -39.88
N GLY A 14 -11.07 24.96 -40.71
CA GLY A 14 -12.02 24.93 -41.82
C GLY A 14 -13.46 24.50 -41.46
N SER A 15 -13.72 24.01 -40.24
CA SER A 15 -15.05 23.52 -39.83
C SER A 15 -15.89 24.52 -39.02
N LEU A 16 -15.50 25.80 -38.97
CA LEU A 16 -16.23 26.83 -38.21
C LEU A 16 -16.82 27.96 -39.06
N SER A 17 -16.76 27.89 -40.40
CA SER A 17 -17.25 28.98 -41.28
C SER A 17 -18.60 28.73 -41.96
N THR A 18 -19.29 27.60 -41.73
CA THR A 18 -20.63 27.34 -42.31
C THR A 18 -21.75 27.31 -41.26
N ALA A 19 -21.73 28.25 -40.32
CA ALA A 19 -22.90 28.56 -39.48
C ALA A 19 -22.99 30.06 -39.16
N ALA A 20 -22.74 30.92 -40.15
CA ALA A 20 -23.09 32.33 -40.08
C ALA A 20 -24.53 32.54 -40.58
N ALA A 21 -25.52 32.11 -39.80
CA ALA A 21 -26.91 32.53 -39.97
C ALA A 21 -27.75 32.28 -38.68
N ALA A 22 -27.48 33.04 -37.61
CA ALA A 22 -28.49 33.57 -36.68
C ALA A 22 -27.82 34.23 -35.46
N SER A 23 -28.06 35.53 -35.31
CA SER A 23 -28.06 36.40 -34.13
C SER A 23 -27.01 36.27 -33.00
N PRO A 24 -26.49 37.40 -32.50
CA PRO A 24 -25.42 37.43 -31.50
C PRO A 24 -25.98 37.19 -30.10
N ALA A 25 -25.55 36.11 -29.46
CA ALA A 25 -25.58 36.00 -28.01
C ALA A 25 -24.13 35.91 -27.54
N ALA A 26 -23.64 36.99 -26.94
CA ALA A 26 -22.35 37.03 -26.28
C ALA A 26 -22.34 36.01 -25.13
N ALA A 27 -21.79 34.82 -25.38
CA ALA A 27 -21.45 33.87 -24.36
C ALA A 27 -19.98 34.11 -23.98
N SER A 28 -19.77 34.63 -22.77
CA SER A 28 -18.46 34.87 -22.17
C SER A 28 -17.63 33.56 -22.16
N PRO A 29 -16.44 33.51 -22.81
CA PRO A 29 -15.61 32.31 -22.84
C PRO A 29 -14.86 32.04 -21.52
N GLU A 30 -14.90 32.96 -20.55
CA GLU A 30 -14.13 32.87 -19.30
C GLU A 30 -14.74 31.91 -18.26
N GLN A 31 -16.05 31.64 -18.30
CA GLN A 31 -16.71 30.80 -17.28
C GLN A 31 -16.44 29.28 -17.43
N SER A 32 -15.98 28.84 -18.61
CA SER A 32 -15.72 27.42 -18.86
C SER A 32 -14.36 26.96 -18.31
N GLY A 33 -13.36 27.84 -18.30
CA GLY A 33 -12.01 27.53 -17.80
C GLY A 33 -11.98 27.35 -16.29
N ASP A 34 -12.64 28.25 -15.55
CA ASP A 34 -12.70 28.21 -14.08
C ASP A 34 -13.45 26.97 -13.57
N GLN A 35 -14.55 26.58 -14.21
CA GLN A 35 -15.29 25.38 -13.81
C GLN A 35 -14.50 24.08 -14.06
N VAL A 36 -13.70 24.02 -15.14
CA VAL A 36 -12.82 22.89 -15.42
C VAL A 36 -11.66 22.86 -14.44
N MET A 37 -11.09 24.02 -14.10
CA MET A 37 -9.99 24.12 -13.15
C MET A 37 -10.41 23.75 -11.73
N HIS A 38 -11.60 24.18 -11.29
CA HIS A 38 -12.17 23.76 -10.00
C HIS A 38 -12.43 22.24 -9.92
N LYS A 39 -12.86 21.61 -11.03
CA LYS A 39 -13.04 20.15 -11.08
C LYS A 39 -11.69 19.42 -10.99
N LEU A 40 -10.68 19.86 -11.73
CA LEU A 40 -9.32 19.30 -11.70
C LEU A 40 -8.69 19.43 -10.30
N VAL A 41 -8.79 20.59 -9.68
CA VAL A 41 -8.30 20.81 -8.31
C VAL A 41 -9.03 19.91 -7.31
N GLY A 42 -10.35 19.75 -7.47
CA GLY A 42 -11.14 18.83 -6.64
C GLY A 42 -10.75 17.36 -6.80
N GLU A 43 -10.41 16.92 -8.02
CA GLU A 43 -9.90 15.57 -8.28
C GLU A 43 -8.50 15.36 -7.68
N ILE A 44 -7.61 16.35 -7.81
CA ILE A 44 -6.28 16.30 -7.20
C ILE A 44 -6.39 16.24 -5.68
N GLN A 45 -7.27 17.04 -5.07
CA GLN A 45 -7.50 17.01 -3.62
C GLN A 45 -8.02 15.65 -3.16
N ARG A 46 -8.94 15.02 -3.90
CA ARG A 46 -9.42 13.66 -3.62
C ARG A 46 -8.29 12.63 -3.74
N ALA A 47 -7.49 12.70 -4.81
CA ALA A 47 -6.36 11.80 -5.01
C ALA A 47 -5.34 11.92 -3.87
N LEU A 48 -4.99 13.14 -3.46
CA LEU A 48 -4.11 13.40 -2.33
C LEU A 48 -4.70 12.89 -1.01
N THR A 49 -6.00 13.07 -0.78
CA THR A 49 -6.67 12.58 0.43
C THR A 49 -6.66 11.05 0.48
N ASN A 50 -6.87 10.39 -0.66
CA ASN A 50 -6.81 8.93 -0.76
C ASN A 50 -5.40 8.40 -0.55
N ILE A 51 -4.38 9.05 -1.15
CA ILE A 51 -2.98 8.69 -0.94
C ILE A 51 -2.59 8.90 0.51
N HIS A 52 -2.94 10.04 1.09
CA HIS A 52 -2.67 10.34 2.50
C HIS A 52 -3.37 9.34 3.43
N GLY A 53 -4.61 8.95 3.11
CA GLY A 53 -5.35 7.91 3.82
C GLY A 53 -4.65 6.55 3.74
N ALA A 54 -4.30 6.09 2.53
CA ALA A 54 -3.62 4.82 2.32
C ALA A 54 -2.23 4.76 2.96
N VAL A 55 -1.47 5.87 2.89
CA VAL A 55 -0.16 6.01 3.53
C VAL A 55 -0.32 6.03 5.04
N ARG A 56 -1.29 6.77 5.58
CA ARG A 56 -1.56 6.79 7.01
C ARG A 56 -1.99 5.42 7.51
N ASP A 57 -2.89 4.74 6.83
CA ASP A 57 -3.39 3.42 7.24
C ASP A 57 -2.33 2.32 7.07
N GLY A 58 -1.44 2.46 6.07
CA GLY A 58 -0.36 1.53 5.80
C GLY A 58 0.94 1.78 6.58
N LEU A 59 1.24 3.00 7.02
CA LEU A 59 2.48 3.31 7.76
C LEU A 59 2.24 3.69 9.23
N ILE A 60 1.13 4.36 9.53
CA ILE A 60 0.87 5.01 10.83
C ILE A 60 -0.29 4.35 11.58
N GLY A 61 -1.22 3.70 10.88
CA GLY A 61 -2.36 3.02 11.48
C GLY A 61 -1.94 1.77 12.26
N PRO A 62 -2.81 1.26 13.15
CA PRO A 62 -2.60 -0.02 13.86
C PRO A 62 -2.70 -1.24 12.91
N GLY A 63 -2.67 -1.01 11.60
CA GLY A 63 -2.85 -2.02 10.59
C GLY A 63 -1.67 -3.00 10.56
N LEU A 64 -1.98 -4.28 10.75
CA LEU A 64 -1.09 -5.42 10.53
C LEU A 64 -0.73 -5.62 9.03
N ASN A 65 -1.18 -4.73 8.15
CA ASN A 65 -1.06 -4.86 6.69
C ASN A 65 0.25 -4.30 6.14
N ALA A 66 1.09 -3.72 7.01
CA ALA A 66 2.41 -3.22 6.67
C ALA A 66 3.47 -4.29 6.94
N GLY A 67 4.43 -4.42 6.03
CA GLY A 67 5.58 -5.30 6.23
C GLY A 67 5.25 -6.80 6.20
N PHE A 68 6.08 -7.58 6.89
CA PHE A 68 6.03 -9.04 6.94
C PHE A 68 4.94 -9.58 7.88
N ILE A 69 4.32 -8.72 8.68
CA ILE A 69 3.26 -9.14 9.60
C ILE A 69 2.05 -9.73 8.87
N SER A 70 1.72 -9.18 7.70
CA SER A 70 0.65 -9.73 6.86
C SER A 70 0.96 -11.15 6.39
N ASP A 71 2.17 -11.38 5.89
CA ASP A 71 2.66 -12.69 5.46
C ASP A 71 2.74 -13.70 6.62
N ILE A 72 3.17 -13.26 7.81
CA ILE A 72 3.15 -14.09 9.02
C ILE A 72 1.71 -14.53 9.32
N ARG A 73 0.76 -13.60 9.33
CA ARG A 73 -0.65 -13.88 9.61
C ARG A 73 -1.25 -14.86 8.61
N ASP A 74 -0.92 -14.74 7.33
CA ASP A 74 -1.43 -15.64 6.29
C ASP A 74 -0.94 -17.08 6.55
N ARG A 75 0.33 -17.26 6.90
CA ARG A 75 0.89 -18.57 7.28
C ARG A 75 0.27 -19.13 8.54
N LEU A 76 0.08 -18.30 9.57
CA LEU A 76 -0.60 -18.69 10.81
C LEU A 76 -2.05 -19.11 10.52
N THR A 77 -2.74 -18.40 9.63
CA THR A 77 -4.12 -18.70 9.24
C THR A 77 -4.21 -20.03 8.49
N ILE A 78 -3.27 -20.31 7.59
CA ILE A 78 -3.19 -21.59 6.89
C ILE A 78 -2.99 -22.73 7.90
N HIS A 79 -2.04 -22.56 8.83
CA HIS A 79 -1.79 -23.56 9.87
C HIS A 79 -3.03 -23.78 10.74
N LEU A 80 -3.64 -22.70 11.25
CA LEU A 80 -4.83 -22.73 12.08
C LEU A 80 -5.99 -23.49 11.42
N ARG A 81 -6.19 -23.32 10.11
CA ARG A 81 -7.20 -24.07 9.35
C ARG A 81 -6.90 -25.57 9.27
N SER A 82 -5.63 -25.95 9.29
CA SER A 82 -5.20 -27.35 9.16
C SER A 82 -5.14 -28.10 10.49
N SER A 83 -4.66 -27.45 11.56
CA SER A 83 -4.43 -28.08 12.88
C SER A 83 -5.51 -27.74 13.92
N GLY A 84 -6.33 -26.71 13.66
CA GLY A 84 -7.34 -26.22 14.60
C GLY A 84 -6.78 -25.43 15.78
N LYS A 85 -5.46 -25.14 15.80
CA LYS A 85 -4.81 -24.33 16.83
C LYS A 85 -3.75 -23.39 16.24
N PHE A 86 -3.37 -22.37 17.00
CA PHE A 86 -2.21 -21.57 16.65
C PHE A 86 -0.94 -22.41 16.81
N PRO A 87 0.05 -22.24 15.91
CA PRO A 87 1.31 -22.94 16.03
C PRO A 87 2.10 -22.43 17.22
N ASP A 88 2.84 -23.32 17.89
CA ASP A 88 3.71 -22.93 19.01
C ASP A 88 4.91 -22.11 18.53
N PHE A 89 5.50 -22.49 17.39
CA PHE A 89 6.73 -21.90 16.87
C PHE A 89 6.65 -21.59 15.38
N MET A 90 7.37 -20.56 14.96
CA MET A 90 7.65 -20.27 13.54
C MET A 90 9.06 -19.70 13.42
N GLU A 91 9.86 -20.24 12.50
CA GLU A 91 11.18 -19.69 12.19
C GLU A 91 11.06 -18.47 11.28
N ILE A 92 11.82 -17.42 11.57
CA ILE A 92 11.85 -16.18 10.79
C ILE A 92 13.28 -15.66 10.62
N GLY A 93 13.47 -14.84 9.58
CA GLY A 93 14.67 -14.05 9.36
C GLY A 93 14.71 -12.78 10.22
N THR A 94 15.70 -11.94 9.98
CA THR A 94 15.91 -10.70 10.73
C THR A 94 14.90 -9.61 10.41
N ASP A 95 14.46 -9.47 9.16
CA ASP A 95 13.55 -8.37 8.77
C ASP A 95 12.15 -8.56 9.40
N PRO A 96 11.51 -9.75 9.34
CA PRO A 96 10.24 -9.97 10.03
C PRO A 96 10.36 -9.81 11.55
N PHE A 97 11.53 -10.08 12.13
CA PHE A 97 11.74 -9.89 13.57
C PHE A 97 11.68 -8.43 13.97
N TYR A 98 12.38 -7.56 13.23
CA TYR A 98 12.34 -6.11 13.49
C TYR A 98 10.95 -5.53 13.24
N ASP A 99 10.26 -6.01 12.21
CA ASP A 99 8.89 -5.57 11.90
C ASP A 99 7.91 -5.94 13.03
N VAL A 100 8.01 -7.16 13.57
CA VAL A 100 7.21 -7.59 14.72
C VAL A 100 7.60 -6.82 15.99
N TYR A 101 8.89 -6.53 16.19
CA TYR A 101 9.35 -5.69 17.29
C TYR A 101 8.73 -4.29 17.22
N ASP A 102 8.83 -3.64 16.07
CA ASP A 102 8.26 -2.31 15.82
C ASP A 102 6.75 -2.30 16.03
N TRP A 103 6.06 -3.36 15.62
CA TRP A 103 4.63 -3.50 15.87
C TRP A 103 4.29 -3.55 17.36
N HIS A 104 5.06 -4.28 18.18
CA HIS A 104 4.81 -4.28 19.62
C HIS A 104 5.04 -2.89 20.23
N VAL A 105 6.10 -2.19 19.81
CA VAL A 105 6.38 -0.82 20.26
C VAL A 105 5.22 0.12 19.90
N ARG A 106 4.73 0.06 18.65
CA ARG A 106 3.61 0.89 18.18
C ARG A 106 2.32 0.62 18.92
N ASN A 107 2.05 -0.63 19.29
CA ASN A 107 0.82 -1.02 19.98
C ASN A 107 0.93 -0.99 21.51
N GLY A 108 2.09 -0.59 22.06
CA GLY A 108 2.33 -0.56 23.50
C GLY A 108 2.24 -1.94 24.16
N GLN A 109 2.41 -3.02 23.39
CA GLN A 109 2.35 -4.38 23.90
C GLN A 109 3.69 -4.75 24.54
N GLN A 110 3.65 -5.42 25.69
CA GLN A 110 4.87 -5.88 26.36
C GLN A 110 5.63 -6.86 25.46
N ILE A 111 6.88 -6.51 25.16
CA ILE A 111 7.76 -7.32 24.32
C ILE A 111 8.41 -8.39 25.19
N GLN A 112 8.16 -9.66 24.87
CA GLN A 112 8.83 -10.79 25.49
C GLN A 112 9.85 -11.36 24.51
N ILE A 113 11.13 -11.01 24.73
CA ILE A 113 12.26 -11.56 23.98
C ILE A 113 12.98 -12.57 24.85
N ILE A 114 13.10 -13.80 24.37
CA ILE A 114 13.75 -14.90 25.07
C ILE A 114 14.98 -15.32 24.28
N ARG A 115 16.10 -15.56 24.97
CA ARG A 115 17.27 -16.18 24.35
C ARG A 115 17.15 -17.69 24.47
N LEU A 116 17.12 -18.37 23.33
CA LEU A 116 17.07 -19.82 23.25
C LEU A 116 18.48 -20.42 23.34
N SER A 117 18.55 -21.73 23.59
CA SER A 117 19.76 -22.51 23.30
C SER A 117 20.08 -22.39 21.81
N ASP A 118 21.37 -22.45 21.43
CA ASP A 118 21.86 -22.20 20.06
C ASP A 118 22.00 -20.71 19.64
N GLN A 119 22.10 -19.79 20.62
CA GLN A 119 22.25 -18.34 20.38
C GLN A 119 21.13 -17.70 19.54
N ARG A 120 19.99 -18.38 19.40
CA ARG A 120 18.81 -17.84 18.72
C ARG A 120 18.00 -16.97 19.67
N PHE A 121 17.27 -16.03 19.10
CA PHE A 121 16.33 -15.18 19.83
C PHE A 121 14.91 -15.57 19.45
N ALA A 122 13.99 -15.53 20.40
CA ALA A 122 12.58 -15.68 20.16
C ALA A 122 11.82 -14.44 20.62
N ILE A 123 10.85 -14.01 19.82
CA ILE A 123 9.88 -12.98 20.21
C ILE A 123 8.49 -13.60 20.23
N GLN A 124 7.74 -13.37 21.31
CA GLN A 124 6.34 -13.78 21.37
C GLN A 124 5.52 -12.88 20.43
N PHE A 125 4.72 -13.47 19.55
CA PHE A 125 3.74 -12.76 18.72
C PHE A 125 2.39 -13.47 18.83
N MET A 126 1.43 -12.81 19.49
CA MET A 126 0.16 -13.42 19.90
C MET A 126 0.40 -14.72 20.69
N PHE A 127 -0.04 -15.88 20.17
CA PHE A 127 0.13 -17.20 20.79
C PHE A 127 1.37 -17.96 20.29
N THR A 128 2.06 -17.44 19.27
CA THR A 128 3.18 -18.12 18.60
C THR A 128 4.52 -17.49 18.99
N GLN A 129 5.53 -18.33 19.22
CA GLN A 129 6.92 -17.89 19.40
C GLN A 129 7.64 -17.83 18.06
N LEU A 130 8.03 -16.62 17.65
CA LEU A 130 8.80 -16.42 16.42
C LEU A 130 10.30 -16.53 16.73
N VAL A 131 10.96 -17.53 16.15
CA VAL A 131 12.37 -17.84 16.40
C VAL A 131 13.23 -17.27 15.27
N VAL A 132 14.15 -16.38 15.62
CA VAL A 132 15.07 -15.76 14.67
C VAL A 132 16.20 -16.70 14.31
N ARG A 133 16.38 -16.91 13.00
CA ARG A 133 17.54 -17.57 12.43
C ARG A 133 18.35 -16.55 11.64
N TRP A 134 19.37 -15.98 12.31
CA TRP A 134 20.26 -14.98 11.71
C TRP A 134 21.10 -15.53 10.55
N GLU A 135 21.25 -16.86 10.47
CA GLU A 135 21.93 -17.55 9.36
C GLU A 135 21.08 -17.65 8.09
N GLN A 136 19.76 -17.53 8.21
CA GLN A 136 18.85 -17.58 7.07
C GLN A 136 18.78 -16.22 6.38
N ASP A 137 18.16 -16.20 5.19
CA ASP A 137 17.94 -14.94 4.50
C ASP A 137 17.15 -13.94 5.38
N ARG A 138 17.40 -12.65 5.18
CA ARG A 138 16.79 -11.59 6.00
C ARG A 138 15.27 -11.62 5.95
N ARG A 139 14.71 -11.96 4.78
CA ARG A 139 13.27 -12.07 4.52
C ARG A 139 12.75 -13.50 4.64
N PHE A 140 13.52 -14.37 5.28
CA PHE A 140 13.10 -15.75 5.48
C PHE A 140 11.85 -15.79 6.35
N LEU A 141 10.85 -16.53 5.89
CA LEU A 141 9.76 -17.00 6.72
C LEU A 141 9.73 -18.53 6.59
N GLY A 142 9.75 -19.21 7.72
CA GLY A 142 9.64 -20.66 7.82
C GLY A 142 8.20 -21.16 7.86
N GLN A 143 8.05 -22.48 7.85
CA GLN A 143 6.76 -23.12 8.08
C GLN A 143 6.47 -23.14 9.58
N PRO A 144 5.27 -22.73 10.03
CA PRO A 144 4.88 -22.87 11.42
C PRO A 144 4.75 -24.35 11.84
N TYR A 145 5.19 -24.65 13.05
CA TYR A 145 5.21 -26.01 13.61
C TYR A 145 4.93 -25.98 15.12
N ASP A 146 4.52 -27.14 15.63
CA ASP A 146 4.25 -27.36 17.05
C ASP A 146 5.37 -28.14 17.72
N ARG A 147 5.51 -27.99 19.05
CA ARG A 147 6.21 -29.02 19.83
C ARG A 147 5.21 -30.14 20.09
N GLY A 148 5.41 -31.28 19.42
CA GLY A 148 4.70 -32.53 19.74
C GLY A 148 4.98 -33.00 21.15
#